data_AF-A0A847B6A1-F1
#
_entry.id   AF-A0A847B6A1-F1
#
_cell.length_a   1.000
_cell.length_b   1.000
_cell.length_c   1.000
_cell.angle_alpha   90.00
_cell.angle_beta   90.00
_cell.angle_gamma   90.00
#
_symmetry.space_group_name_H-M   'P 1'
#
loop_
_entity.id
_entity.type
_entity.pdbx_description
1 polymer ?
#
loop_
_entity_poly.entity_id
_entity_poly.type
_entity_poly.pdbx_seq_one_letter_code
_entity_poly.pdbx_strand_id
1 'polypeptide(L)'
;MFSIHDEKILRTLAKQVKEASLDPINASKKSFWYRHNSLKGERPAVFVHPDGAWNEFLPHDSLECELQYAKHIESLLKKRIFRHTFIHDDVPIEDILDVQKVFTNSMWGLSPKFISPNAKDGAWHHEPIITKPSDWEQLKMPVVEYNAHATAKRYEAVQNLLGDILKVNLVGEKNFSFHMLHWYCDYRGLENLYMDLILEPEMVHRQIRFFRDGLISMYKKYEEQ
;
A
#
# COMPACT_ATOMS: atom_id res chain seq x y z
N MET A 1 -2.64 0.48 -22.88
CA MET A 1 -1.85 -0.53 -23.61
C MET A 1 -0.41 -0.09 -23.48
N PHE A 2 0.49 -0.98 -23.09
CA PHE A 2 1.89 -0.63 -22.84
C PHE A 2 2.56 -0.16 -24.14
N SER A 3 3.51 0.79 -24.07
CA SER A 3 4.30 1.15 -25.25
C SER A 3 5.37 0.09 -25.51
N ILE A 4 5.84 -0.05 -26.75
CA ILE A 4 6.91 -1.01 -27.10
C ILE A 4 8.17 -0.79 -26.23
N HIS A 5 8.43 0.46 -25.86
CA HIS A 5 9.52 0.82 -24.94
C HIS A 5 9.29 0.23 -23.54
N ASP A 6 8.11 0.49 -22.95
CA ASP A 6 7.72 -0.05 -21.64
C ASP A 6 7.80 -1.58 -21.62
N GLU A 7 7.28 -2.23 -22.66
CA GLU A 7 7.26 -3.69 -22.75
C GLU A 7 8.67 -4.29 -22.70
N LYS A 8 9.61 -3.68 -23.43
CA LYS A 8 11.01 -4.14 -23.45
C LYS A 8 11.66 -4.03 -22.07
N ILE A 9 11.46 -2.90 -21.38
CA ILE A 9 12.01 -2.67 -20.04
C ILE A 9 11.42 -3.68 -19.05
N LEU A 10 10.09 -3.75 -18.98
CA LEU A 10 9.38 -4.59 -18.00
C LEU A 10 9.68 -6.07 -18.21
N ARG A 11 9.74 -6.56 -19.46
CA ARG A 11 10.10 -7.96 -19.72
C ARG A 11 11.55 -8.27 -19.34
N THR A 12 12.47 -7.33 -19.53
CA THR A 12 13.87 -7.50 -19.11
C THR A 12 13.98 -7.61 -17.59
N LEU A 13 13.33 -6.71 -16.86
CA LEU A 13 13.31 -6.72 -15.39
C LEU A 13 12.60 -7.96 -14.83
N ALA A 14 11.49 -8.38 -15.45
CA ALA A 14 10.76 -9.57 -15.04
C ALA A 14 11.60 -10.84 -15.15
N LYS A 15 12.43 -10.97 -16.20
CA LYS A 15 13.38 -12.09 -16.33
C LYS A 15 14.42 -12.10 -15.21
N GLN A 16 14.95 -10.94 -14.84
CA GLN A 16 15.90 -10.83 -13.72
C GLN A 16 15.24 -11.20 -12.38
N VAL A 17 14.00 -10.76 -12.14
CA VAL A 17 13.24 -11.17 -10.94
C VAL A 17 12.98 -12.68 -10.95
N LYS A 18 12.64 -13.26 -12.11
CA LYS A 18 12.45 -14.70 -12.25
C LYS A 18 13.73 -15.46 -11.92
N GLU A 19 14.86 -15.04 -12.47
CA GLU A 19 16.17 -15.61 -12.18
C GLU A 19 16.50 -15.52 -10.69
N ALA A 20 16.36 -14.34 -10.07
CA ALA A 20 16.55 -14.15 -8.64
C ALA A 20 15.65 -15.07 -7.81
N SER A 21 14.39 -15.24 -8.18
CA SER A 21 13.45 -16.12 -7.45
C SER A 21 13.84 -17.60 -7.47
N LEU A 22 14.65 -18.02 -8.44
CA LEU A 22 15.14 -19.40 -8.58
C LEU A 22 16.40 -19.67 -7.75
N ASP A 23 17.01 -18.63 -7.15
CA ASP A 23 18.12 -18.81 -6.22
C ASP A 23 17.69 -19.70 -5.03
N PRO A 24 18.44 -20.79 -4.72
CA PRO A 24 18.16 -21.67 -3.59
C PRO A 24 17.98 -20.95 -2.24
N ILE A 25 18.58 -19.77 -2.06
CA ILE A 25 18.39 -18.98 -0.84
C ILE A 25 16.92 -18.60 -0.64
N ASN A 26 16.16 -18.33 -1.71
CA ASN A 26 14.75 -17.93 -1.61
C ASN A 26 13.85 -19.11 -1.22
N ALA A 27 14.18 -20.34 -1.64
CA ALA A 27 13.51 -21.54 -1.16
C ALA A 27 13.75 -21.73 0.35
N SER A 28 14.99 -21.49 0.80
CA SER A 28 15.37 -21.55 2.22
C SER A 28 14.64 -20.48 3.05
N LYS A 29 14.59 -19.23 2.56
CA LYS A 29 13.84 -18.13 3.19
C LYS A 29 12.34 -18.43 3.28
N LYS A 30 11.72 -18.96 2.23
CA LYS A 30 10.31 -19.39 2.26
C LYS A 30 10.07 -20.45 3.34
N SER A 31 10.89 -21.50 3.38
CA SER A 31 10.81 -22.55 4.40
C SER A 31 10.98 -21.99 5.82
N PHE A 32 11.92 -21.06 6.00
CA PHE A 32 12.13 -20.33 7.25
C PHE A 32 10.88 -19.56 7.67
N TRP A 33 10.26 -18.79 6.77
CA TRP A 33 9.02 -18.06 7.06
C TRP A 33 7.85 -18.97 7.42
N TYR A 34 7.67 -20.11 6.73
CA TYR A 34 6.65 -21.10 7.09
C TYR A 34 6.87 -21.66 8.52
N ARG A 35 8.12 -21.94 8.90
CA ARG A 35 8.44 -22.37 10.27
C ARG A 35 8.23 -21.25 11.29
N HIS A 36 8.67 -20.04 10.99
CA HIS A 36 8.51 -18.88 11.85
C HIS A 36 7.03 -18.60 12.14
N ASN A 37 6.19 -18.53 11.10
CA ASN A 37 4.75 -18.29 11.21
C ASN A 37 3.98 -19.45 11.85
N SER A 38 4.56 -20.66 11.89
CA SER A 38 4.01 -21.81 12.61
C SER A 38 4.56 -21.97 14.03
N LEU A 39 5.23 -20.94 14.56
CA LEU A 39 5.83 -20.92 15.91
C LEU A 39 6.93 -21.97 16.12
N LYS A 40 7.60 -22.37 15.03
CA LYS A 40 8.72 -23.33 14.99
C LYS A 40 10.01 -22.68 14.46
N GLY A 41 10.13 -21.36 14.61
CA GLY A 41 11.30 -20.61 14.15
C GLY A 41 12.55 -20.95 14.96
N GLU A 42 13.70 -21.02 14.28
CA GLU A 42 15.01 -21.32 14.90
C GLU A 42 15.71 -20.04 15.41
N ARG A 43 15.35 -18.89 14.85
CA ARG A 43 15.85 -17.56 15.21
C ARG A 43 14.85 -16.47 14.84
N PRO A 44 15.02 -15.23 15.35
CA PRO A 44 14.26 -14.07 14.87
C PRO A 44 14.43 -13.86 13.36
N ALA A 45 13.35 -13.49 12.68
CA ALA A 45 13.37 -13.04 11.30
C ALA A 45 13.87 -11.59 11.22
N VAL A 46 14.74 -11.32 10.26
CA VAL A 46 15.24 -9.98 9.96
C VAL A 46 14.50 -9.45 8.74
N PHE A 47 13.84 -8.30 8.90
CA PHE A 47 13.19 -7.59 7.83
C PHE A 47 13.79 -6.19 7.72
N VAL A 48 14.39 -5.89 6.56
CA VAL A 48 14.91 -4.55 6.28
C VAL A 48 13.95 -3.88 5.33
N HIS A 49 13.28 -2.83 5.81
CA HIS A 49 12.41 -1.98 5.01
C HIS A 49 13.03 -0.59 4.86
N PRO A 50 13.62 -0.26 3.69
CA PRO A 50 14.18 1.07 3.42
C PRO A 50 13.08 2.14 3.25
N ASP A 51 12.24 2.35 4.27
CA ASP A 51 11.16 3.33 4.21
C ASP A 51 11.73 4.75 4.05
N GLY A 52 11.17 5.53 3.14
CA GLY A 52 11.72 6.81 2.70
C GLY A 52 13.03 6.72 1.89
N ALA A 53 13.96 5.85 2.29
CA ALA A 53 15.29 5.69 1.68
C ALA A 53 15.24 5.07 0.27
N TRP A 54 14.13 4.43 -0.13
CA TRP A 54 13.96 3.98 -1.52
C TRP A 54 14.14 5.09 -2.55
N ASN A 55 13.86 6.35 -2.19
CA ASN A 55 14.06 7.48 -3.09
C ASN A 55 15.54 7.79 -3.35
N GLU A 56 16.45 7.35 -2.47
CA GLU A 56 17.90 7.47 -2.65
C GLU A 56 18.44 6.37 -3.58
N PHE A 57 17.92 5.15 -3.44
CA PHE A 57 18.36 3.99 -4.23
C PHE A 57 17.69 3.88 -5.59
N LEU A 58 16.42 4.30 -5.68
CA LEU A 58 15.60 4.24 -6.88
C LEU A 58 14.72 5.50 -6.98
N PRO A 59 15.32 6.66 -7.33
CA PRO A 59 14.58 7.89 -7.57
C PRO A 59 13.49 7.70 -8.62
N HIS A 60 12.35 8.37 -8.46
CA HIS A 60 11.24 8.25 -9.43
C HIS A 60 11.65 8.68 -10.85
N ASP A 61 12.55 9.66 -10.97
CA ASP A 61 13.04 10.16 -12.25
C ASP A 61 14.05 9.23 -12.93
N SER A 62 14.53 8.19 -12.23
CA SER A 62 15.35 7.11 -12.82
C SER A 62 14.52 6.00 -13.47
N LEU A 63 13.18 6.09 -13.38
CA LEU A 63 12.28 5.14 -14.01
C LEU A 63 12.12 5.49 -15.49
N GLU A 64 12.31 4.48 -16.34
CA GLU A 64 12.41 4.63 -17.79
C GLU A 64 11.07 4.44 -18.49
N CYS A 65 10.12 3.73 -17.87
CA CYS A 65 8.81 3.54 -18.46
C CYS A 65 8.05 4.87 -18.62
N GLU A 66 7.21 4.98 -19.64
CA GLU A 66 6.46 6.19 -19.99
C GLU A 66 5.12 6.23 -19.26
N LEU A 67 4.39 5.10 -19.24
CA LEU A 67 3.09 5.03 -18.58
C LEU A 67 3.23 4.97 -17.06
N GLN A 68 2.39 5.73 -16.35
CA GLN A 68 2.39 5.76 -14.88
C GLN A 68 2.23 4.38 -14.24
N TYR A 69 1.34 3.54 -14.79
CA TYR A 69 1.18 2.17 -14.30
C TYR A 69 2.38 1.27 -14.66
N ALA A 70 3.04 1.51 -15.80
CA ALA A 70 4.27 0.81 -16.16
C ALA A 70 5.42 1.17 -15.22
N LYS A 71 5.60 2.48 -14.90
CA LYS A 71 6.55 2.95 -13.89
C LYS A 71 6.33 2.31 -12.52
N HIS A 72 5.06 2.09 -12.14
CA HIS A 72 4.76 1.37 -10.90
C HIS A 72 5.28 -0.07 -10.92
N ILE A 73 5.05 -0.81 -12.00
CA ILE A 73 5.57 -2.18 -12.17
C ILE A 73 7.10 -2.17 -12.23
N GLU A 74 7.69 -1.24 -12.98
CA GLU A 74 9.14 -1.06 -13.08
C GLU A 74 9.77 -0.85 -11.71
N SER A 75 9.20 0.05 -10.90
CA SER A 75 9.65 0.31 -9.53
C SER A 75 9.58 -0.93 -8.66
N LEU A 76 8.47 -1.70 -8.73
CA LEU A 76 8.30 -2.94 -7.99
C LEU A 76 9.38 -3.97 -8.35
N LEU A 77 9.65 -4.17 -9.65
CA LEU A 77 10.65 -5.13 -10.12
C LEU A 77 12.08 -4.69 -9.78
N LYS A 78 12.43 -3.42 -10.02
CA LYS A 78 13.74 -2.85 -9.66
C LYS A 78 14.01 -2.96 -8.15
N LYS A 79 13.01 -2.71 -7.28
CA LYS A 79 13.15 -2.89 -5.82
C LYS A 79 13.40 -4.34 -5.42
N ARG A 80 12.77 -5.31 -6.08
CA ARG A 80 13.01 -6.75 -5.82
C ARG A 80 14.42 -7.16 -6.21
N ILE A 81 14.89 -6.72 -7.38
CA ILE A 81 16.26 -6.95 -7.85
C ILE A 81 17.25 -6.31 -6.86
N PHE A 82 17.04 -5.04 -6.48
CA PHE A 82 17.88 -4.37 -5.51
C PHE A 82 17.94 -5.11 -4.17
N ARG A 83 16.78 -5.55 -3.65
CA ARG A 83 16.73 -6.35 -2.41
C ARG A 83 17.52 -7.64 -2.55
N HIS A 84 17.35 -8.39 -3.65
CA HIS A 84 18.12 -9.62 -3.89
C HIS A 84 19.63 -9.39 -3.83
N THR A 85 20.10 -8.31 -4.48
CA THR A 85 21.52 -8.04 -4.65
C THR A 85 22.17 -7.44 -3.41
N PHE A 86 21.50 -6.51 -2.71
CA PHE A 86 22.12 -5.67 -1.70
C PHE A 86 21.53 -5.81 -0.30
N ILE A 87 20.32 -6.35 -0.16
CA ILE A 87 19.64 -6.46 1.14
C ILE A 87 19.57 -7.92 1.55
N HIS A 88 20.48 -8.33 2.42
CA HIS A 88 20.57 -9.70 2.92
C HIS A 88 19.59 -9.96 4.09
N ASP A 89 18.34 -9.51 3.96
CA ASP A 89 17.26 -9.78 4.91
C ASP A 89 16.63 -11.17 4.67
N ASP A 90 15.66 -11.56 5.49
CA ASP A 90 14.98 -12.86 5.37
C ASP A 90 13.83 -12.84 4.36
N VAL A 91 13.58 -11.73 3.65
CA VAL A 91 12.45 -11.65 2.71
C VAL A 91 12.78 -12.43 1.43
N PRO A 92 11.97 -13.44 1.05
CA PRO A 92 12.18 -14.16 -0.19
C PRO A 92 11.81 -13.30 -1.40
N ILE A 93 12.56 -13.47 -2.48
CA ILE A 93 12.16 -12.98 -3.80
C ILE A 93 11.29 -14.03 -4.46
N GLU A 94 10.10 -13.62 -4.90
CA GLU A 94 9.12 -14.48 -5.55
C GLU A 94 8.90 -14.04 -7.00
N ASP A 95 8.58 -15.01 -7.86
CA ASP A 95 8.18 -14.80 -9.25
C ASP A 95 6.69 -14.42 -9.39
N ILE A 96 6.07 -13.97 -8.30
CA ILE A 96 4.66 -13.60 -8.26
C ILE A 96 4.48 -12.11 -8.51
N LEU A 97 3.66 -11.75 -9.49
CA LEU A 97 3.24 -10.37 -9.75
C LEU A 97 1.74 -10.23 -9.50
N ASP A 98 1.37 -9.59 -8.40
CA ASP A 98 -0.03 -9.37 -8.08
C ASP A 98 -0.56 -8.12 -8.78
N VAL A 99 -1.66 -8.28 -9.52
CA VAL A 99 -2.44 -7.19 -10.09
C VAL A 99 -3.64 -6.94 -9.18
N GLN A 100 -3.69 -5.74 -8.59
CA GLN A 100 -4.80 -5.35 -7.73
C GLN A 100 -6.06 -5.03 -8.53
N LYS A 101 -7.20 -5.56 -8.05
CA LYS A 101 -8.55 -5.11 -8.42
C LYS A 101 -8.65 -3.59 -8.28
N VAL A 102 -9.39 -2.98 -9.19
CA VAL A 102 -9.61 -1.53 -9.19
C VAL A 102 -10.82 -1.22 -8.32
N PHE A 103 -10.57 -0.54 -7.21
CA PHE A 103 -11.61 -0.03 -6.33
C PHE A 103 -11.58 1.50 -6.28
N THR A 104 -12.74 2.12 -6.12
CA THR A 104 -12.87 3.48 -5.60
C THR A 104 -13.31 3.39 -4.14
N ASN A 105 -12.86 4.32 -3.31
CA ASN A 105 -13.27 4.41 -1.92
C ASN A 105 -13.54 5.89 -1.59
N SER A 106 -14.78 6.21 -1.21
CA SER A 106 -15.16 7.58 -0.84
C SER A 106 -14.55 8.04 0.49
N MET A 107 -13.95 7.12 1.25
CA MET A 107 -13.52 7.34 2.63
C MET A 107 -14.64 8.00 3.44
N TRP A 108 -14.31 8.99 4.27
CA TRP A 108 -15.27 9.64 5.16
C TRP A 108 -16.13 10.72 4.48
N GLY A 109 -16.21 10.72 3.14
CA GLY A 109 -16.99 11.67 2.34
C GLY A 109 -16.44 13.10 2.32
N LEU A 110 -15.39 13.38 3.09
CA LEU A 110 -14.71 14.67 3.18
C LEU A 110 -13.20 14.42 3.33
N SER A 111 -12.39 15.08 2.52
CA SER A 111 -10.93 14.96 2.63
C SER A 111 -10.41 15.82 3.79
N PRO A 112 -9.47 15.30 4.61
CA PRO A 112 -8.73 16.11 5.57
C PRO A 112 -8.02 17.29 4.91
N LYS A 113 -7.77 18.35 5.69
CA LYS A 113 -7.00 19.51 5.24
C LYS A 113 -5.69 19.62 6.00
N PHE A 114 -4.65 20.01 5.29
CA PHE A 114 -3.30 20.13 5.80
C PHE A 114 -2.69 21.46 5.37
N ILE A 115 -1.92 22.05 6.27
CA ILE A 115 -1.08 23.22 6.01
C ILE A 115 0.29 22.69 5.59
N SER A 116 0.65 22.95 4.34
CA SER A 116 1.91 22.49 3.75
C SER A 116 3.12 23.09 4.48
N PRO A 117 4.22 22.32 4.61
CA PRO A 117 5.47 22.84 5.14
C PRO A 117 6.07 23.88 4.20
N ASN A 118 6.82 24.83 4.76
CA ASN A 118 7.62 25.79 3.98
C ASN A 118 8.87 25.15 3.34
N ALA A 119 9.35 24.05 3.90
CA ALA A 119 10.50 23.31 3.41
C ALA A 119 10.06 22.02 2.68
N LYS A 120 10.80 21.66 1.63
CA LYS A 120 10.66 20.35 0.97
C LYS A 120 10.95 19.25 2.01
N ASP A 121 10.06 18.26 2.10
CA ASP A 121 10.10 17.15 3.07
C ASP A 121 9.95 17.57 4.55
N GLY A 122 9.39 18.76 4.81
CA GLY A 122 9.08 19.23 6.16
C GLY A 122 7.81 18.61 6.77
N ALA A 123 7.64 18.76 8.09
CA ALA A 123 6.42 18.38 8.79
C ALA A 123 5.26 19.33 8.45
N TRP A 124 4.08 18.77 8.27
CA TRP A 124 2.85 19.50 7.98
C TRP A 124 1.98 19.64 9.24
N HIS A 125 1.06 20.62 9.22
CA HIS A 125 0.07 20.79 10.29
C HIS A 125 -1.32 20.40 9.81
N HIS A 126 -2.14 19.86 10.70
CA HIS A 126 -3.56 19.67 10.44
C HIS A 126 -4.27 21.03 10.40
N GLU A 127 -5.18 21.22 9.45
CA GLU A 127 -6.17 22.29 9.48
C GLU A 127 -7.49 21.68 9.96
N PRO A 128 -7.89 21.87 11.23
CA PRO A 128 -9.06 21.21 11.79
C PRO A 128 -10.34 21.57 11.04
N ILE A 129 -11.06 20.54 10.63
CA ILE A 129 -12.42 20.64 10.08
C ILE A 129 -13.45 20.50 11.20
N ILE A 130 -13.15 19.65 12.19
CA ILE A 130 -13.98 19.44 13.37
C ILE A 130 -13.52 20.44 14.45
N THR A 131 -14.23 21.57 14.55
CA THR A 131 -13.94 22.61 15.54
C THR A 131 -14.82 22.50 16.77
N LYS A 132 -16.06 22.01 16.59
CA LYS A 132 -17.03 21.73 17.66
C LYS A 132 -17.58 20.30 17.58
N PRO A 133 -18.15 19.77 18.68
CA PRO A 133 -18.65 18.39 18.73
C PRO A 133 -19.78 18.02 17.76
N SER A 134 -20.42 18.97 17.07
CA SER A 134 -21.42 18.65 16.04
C SER A 134 -20.82 18.49 14.64
N ASP A 135 -19.59 18.99 14.42
CA ASP A 135 -19.01 19.07 13.08
C ASP A 135 -18.71 17.69 12.47
N TRP A 136 -18.57 16.65 13.31
CA TRP A 136 -18.31 15.28 12.83
C TRP A 136 -19.47 14.71 12.02
N GLU A 137 -20.70 15.21 12.17
CA GLU A 137 -21.88 14.75 11.43
C GLU A 137 -21.78 15.04 9.91
N GLN A 138 -20.80 15.86 9.51
CA GLN A 138 -20.47 16.09 8.11
C GLN A 138 -19.75 14.89 7.45
N LEU A 139 -19.15 14.01 8.26
CA LEU A 139 -18.50 12.79 7.76
C LEU A 139 -19.55 11.76 7.34
N LYS A 140 -19.22 11.02 6.27
CA LYS A 140 -20.09 9.97 5.71
C LYS A 140 -19.45 8.60 5.86
N MET A 141 -20.28 7.57 5.92
CA MET A 141 -19.80 6.20 5.88
C MET A 141 -19.13 5.91 4.51
N PRO A 142 -18.02 5.16 4.49
CA PRO A 142 -17.29 4.86 3.28
C PRO A 142 -18.06 3.97 2.31
N VAL A 143 -17.99 4.35 1.04
CA VAL A 143 -18.53 3.62 -0.10
C VAL A 143 -17.36 3.12 -0.91
N VAL A 144 -17.22 1.79 -0.96
CA VAL A 144 -16.27 1.08 -1.81
C VAL A 144 -17.02 0.62 -3.05
N GLU A 145 -16.51 0.94 -4.23
CA GLU A 145 -17.07 0.46 -5.49
C GLU A 145 -16.00 -0.29 -6.29
N TYR A 146 -16.37 -1.46 -6.80
CA TYR A 146 -15.50 -2.29 -7.62
C TYR A 146 -15.67 -1.97 -9.10
N ASN A 147 -14.59 -1.64 -9.79
CA ASN A 147 -14.59 -1.42 -11.23
C ASN A 147 -14.11 -2.69 -11.96
N ALA A 148 -15.07 -3.57 -12.28
CA ALA A 148 -14.81 -4.83 -12.98
C ALA A 148 -14.15 -4.64 -14.35
N HIS A 149 -14.61 -3.65 -15.13
CA HIS A 149 -14.07 -3.40 -16.47
C HIS A 149 -12.61 -2.94 -16.44
N ALA A 150 -12.29 -1.96 -15.59
CA ALA A 150 -10.92 -1.49 -15.43
C ALA A 150 -10.00 -2.57 -14.88
N THR A 151 -10.52 -3.42 -13.99
CA THR A 151 -9.80 -4.57 -13.43
C THR A 151 -9.46 -5.59 -14.50
N ALA A 152 -10.43 -6.05 -15.28
CA ALA A 152 -10.22 -7.01 -16.36
C ALA A 152 -9.21 -6.48 -17.38
N LYS A 153 -9.40 -5.24 -17.83
CA LYS A 153 -8.49 -4.57 -18.77
C LYS A 153 -7.05 -4.49 -18.26
N ARG A 154 -6.86 -4.18 -16.96
CA ARG A 154 -5.54 -4.10 -16.34
C ARG A 154 -4.91 -5.49 -16.21
N TYR A 155 -5.67 -6.46 -15.72
CA TYR A 155 -5.20 -7.84 -15.54
C TYR A 155 -4.79 -8.45 -16.88
N GLU A 156 -5.63 -8.36 -17.90
CA GLU A 156 -5.32 -8.85 -19.25
C GLU A 156 -4.06 -8.20 -19.82
N ALA A 157 -3.90 -6.89 -19.66
CA ALA A 157 -2.72 -6.19 -20.16
C ALA A 157 -1.42 -6.68 -19.49
N VAL A 158 -1.43 -6.89 -18.17
CA VAL A 158 -0.26 -7.40 -17.44
C VAL A 158 -0.03 -8.88 -17.72
N GLN A 159 -1.09 -9.68 -17.79
CA GLN A 159 -1.06 -11.10 -18.11
C GLN A 159 -0.43 -11.32 -19.49
N ASN A 160 -0.87 -10.57 -20.51
CA ASN A 160 -0.33 -10.65 -21.86
C ASN A 160 1.13 -10.20 -21.92
N LEU A 161 1.52 -9.22 -21.08
CA LEU A 161 2.86 -8.67 -21.09
C LEU A 161 3.89 -9.52 -20.32
N LEU A 162 3.53 -10.09 -19.17
CA LEU A 162 4.49 -10.72 -18.24
C LEU A 162 4.11 -12.13 -17.79
N GLY A 163 2.92 -12.62 -18.15
CA GLY A 163 2.37 -13.89 -17.67
C GLY A 163 3.11 -15.14 -18.16
N ASP A 164 3.95 -15.02 -19.18
CA ASP A 164 4.86 -16.08 -19.65
C ASP A 164 6.17 -16.13 -18.85
N ILE A 165 6.49 -15.10 -18.06
CA ILE A 165 7.73 -14.98 -17.28
C ILE A 165 7.46 -15.13 -15.77
N LEU A 166 6.46 -14.39 -15.28
CA LEU A 166 6.07 -14.32 -13.87
C LEU A 166 4.67 -14.89 -13.66
N LYS A 167 4.40 -15.44 -12.48
CA LYS A 167 3.06 -15.85 -12.08
C LYS A 167 2.24 -14.60 -11.75
N VAL A 168 1.40 -14.18 -12.68
CA VAL A 168 0.50 -13.04 -12.49
C VAL A 168 -0.78 -13.50 -11.78
N ASN A 169 -1.12 -12.88 -10.66
CA ASN A 169 -2.37 -13.16 -9.95
C ASN A 169 -3.27 -11.91 -9.93
N LEU A 170 -4.58 -12.11 -10.05
CA LEU A 170 -5.55 -11.08 -9.71
C LEU A 170 -5.85 -11.13 -8.21
N VAL A 171 -5.65 -10.02 -7.50
CA VAL A 171 -5.84 -9.94 -6.04
C VAL A 171 -6.77 -8.79 -5.65
N GLY A 172 -7.47 -8.94 -4.53
CA GLY A 172 -8.23 -7.85 -3.90
C GLY A 172 -7.32 -6.79 -3.27
N GLU A 173 -7.92 -5.94 -2.44
CA GLU A 173 -7.15 -5.02 -1.61
C GLU A 173 -6.30 -5.82 -0.61
N LYS A 174 -5.01 -5.47 -0.51
CA LYS A 174 -4.04 -6.12 0.41
C LYS A 174 -3.48 -5.15 1.42
N ASN A 175 -3.60 -3.85 1.16
CA ASN A 175 -3.07 -2.80 2.01
C ASN A 175 -4.21 -2.15 2.78
N PHE A 176 -4.35 -2.53 4.04
CA PHE A 176 -5.37 -1.97 4.93
C PHE A 176 -4.71 -1.10 6.00
N SER A 177 -5.14 0.15 6.06
CA SER A 177 -4.86 1.04 7.19
C SER A 177 -6.07 1.07 8.12
N PHE A 178 -5.85 0.83 9.40
CA PHE A 178 -6.88 0.81 10.44
C PHE A 178 -6.59 1.77 11.60
N HIS A 179 -5.82 2.83 11.32
CA HIS A 179 -5.40 3.82 12.30
C HIS A 179 -6.54 4.82 12.60
N MET A 180 -7.60 4.38 13.28
CA MET A 180 -8.79 5.22 13.53
C MET A 180 -8.49 6.52 14.29
N LEU A 181 -7.53 6.48 15.22
CA LEU A 181 -7.11 7.69 15.94
C LEU A 181 -6.36 8.67 15.04
N HIS A 182 -5.66 8.16 14.02
CA HIS A 182 -5.03 8.99 13.00
C HIS A 182 -6.09 9.73 12.18
N TRP A 183 -7.18 9.08 11.78
CA TRP A 183 -8.29 9.79 11.11
C TRP A 183 -8.96 10.81 12.01
N TYR A 184 -9.15 10.51 13.30
CA TYR A 184 -9.61 11.53 14.23
C TYR A 184 -8.69 12.75 14.24
N CYS A 185 -7.38 12.51 14.34
CA CYS A 185 -6.34 13.55 14.28
C CYS A 185 -6.39 14.34 12.96
N ASP A 186 -6.57 13.66 11.82
CA ASP A 186 -6.68 14.26 10.49
C ASP A 186 -7.77 15.33 10.41
N TYR A 187 -8.92 15.10 11.05
CA TYR A 187 -10.05 16.03 11.03
C TYR A 187 -10.08 17.02 12.20
N ARG A 188 -9.56 16.62 13.37
CA ARG A 188 -9.67 17.39 14.62
C ARG A 188 -8.41 18.19 14.96
N GLY A 189 -7.26 17.76 14.43
CA GLY A 189 -5.93 18.26 14.78
C GLY A 189 -5.36 17.58 16.02
N LEU A 190 -4.02 17.49 16.06
CA LEU A 190 -3.29 16.74 17.08
C LEU A 190 -3.44 17.32 18.49
N GLU A 191 -3.34 18.64 18.64
CA GLU A 191 -3.49 19.31 19.94
C GLU A 191 -4.88 19.10 20.51
N ASN A 192 -5.91 19.34 19.70
CA ASN A 192 -7.30 19.11 20.09
C ASN A 192 -7.55 17.65 20.45
N LEU A 193 -6.98 16.69 19.70
CA LEU A 193 -7.08 15.27 20.05
C LEU A 193 -6.55 15.01 21.48
N TYR A 194 -5.37 15.52 21.83
CA TYR A 194 -4.83 15.33 23.18
C TYR A 194 -5.71 15.97 24.26
N MET A 195 -6.26 17.15 24.00
CA MET A 195 -7.19 17.80 24.93
C MET A 195 -8.50 17.02 25.05
N ASP A 196 -9.07 16.55 23.94
CA ASP A 196 -10.34 15.81 23.92
C ASP A 196 -10.24 14.48 24.67
N LEU A 197 -9.05 13.85 24.74
CA LEU A 197 -8.85 12.63 25.55
C LEU A 197 -9.09 12.85 27.05
N ILE A 198 -8.89 14.08 27.54
CA ILE A 198 -9.08 14.44 28.95
C ILE A 198 -10.43 15.13 29.15
N LEU A 199 -10.73 16.11 28.31
CA LEU A 199 -11.85 17.02 28.47
C LEU A 199 -13.15 16.47 27.87
N GLU A 200 -13.06 15.71 26.78
CA GLU A 200 -14.21 15.26 25.99
C GLU A 200 -14.10 13.76 25.60
N PRO A 201 -13.81 12.83 26.54
CA PRO A 201 -13.51 11.44 26.19
C PRO A 201 -14.67 10.72 25.49
N GLU A 202 -15.92 11.09 25.82
CA GLU A 202 -17.11 10.53 25.18
C GLU A 202 -17.25 10.94 23.71
N MET A 203 -16.77 12.14 23.36
CA MET A 203 -16.68 12.55 21.96
C MET A 203 -15.74 11.59 21.23
N VAL A 204 -14.48 11.48 21.68
CA VAL A 204 -13.48 10.58 21.08
C VAL A 204 -14.04 9.16 20.91
N HIS A 205 -14.66 8.60 21.95
CA HIS A 205 -15.28 7.28 21.86
C HIS A 205 -16.38 7.18 20.80
N ARG A 206 -17.23 8.20 20.65
CA ARG A 206 -18.25 8.24 19.58
C ARG A 206 -17.62 8.24 18.19
N GLN A 207 -16.59 9.05 17.95
CA GLN A 207 -15.97 9.10 16.62
C GLN A 207 -15.17 7.83 16.31
N ILE A 208 -14.50 7.23 17.29
CA ILE A 208 -13.82 5.94 17.07
C ILE A 208 -14.84 4.84 16.74
N ARG A 209 -16.03 4.83 17.37
CA ARG A 209 -17.12 3.91 16.98
C ARG A 209 -17.57 4.14 15.54
N PHE A 210 -17.73 5.40 15.12
CA PHE A 210 -18.07 5.73 13.73
C PHE A 210 -17.03 5.20 12.74
N PHE A 211 -15.74 5.44 12.98
CA PHE A 211 -14.66 4.94 12.12
C PHE A 211 -14.58 3.42 12.11
N ARG A 212 -14.77 2.76 13.26
CA ARG A 212 -14.84 1.30 13.37
C ARG A 212 -15.95 0.75 12.48
N ASP A 213 -17.16 1.31 12.58
CA ASP A 213 -18.33 0.82 11.84
C ASP A 213 -18.14 1.03 10.33
N GLY A 214 -17.57 2.17 9.93
CA GLY A 214 -17.18 2.42 8.56
C GLY A 214 -16.12 1.44 8.04
N LEU A 215 -15.10 1.12 8.85
CA LEU A 215 -14.05 0.16 8.50
C LEU A 215 -14.58 -1.26 8.32
N ILE A 216 -15.45 -1.71 9.23
CA ILE A 216 -16.14 -3.00 9.09
C ILE A 216 -16.96 -3.03 7.79
N SER A 217 -17.69 -1.95 7.48
CA SER A 217 -18.45 -1.81 6.23
C SER A 217 -17.53 -1.89 5.00
N MET A 218 -16.37 -1.22 5.01
CA MET A 218 -15.39 -1.32 3.91
C MET A 218 -14.90 -2.75 3.72
N TYR A 219 -14.49 -3.43 4.80
CA TYR A 219 -13.93 -4.78 4.72
C TYR A 219 -14.94 -5.79 4.19
N LYS A 220 -16.19 -5.73 4.64
CA LYS A 220 -17.25 -6.58 4.08
C LYS A 220 -17.41 -6.37 2.58
N LYS A 221 -17.39 -5.11 2.12
CA LYS A 221 -17.45 -4.80 0.68
C LYS A 221 -16.23 -5.31 -0.07
N TYR A 222 -15.03 -5.28 0.51
CA TYR A 222 -13.84 -5.85 -0.12
C TYR A 222 -13.87 -7.39 -0.16
N GLU A 223 -14.43 -8.05 0.86
CA GLU A 223 -14.60 -9.51 0.90
C GLU A 223 -15.63 -10.01 -0.12
N GLU A 224 -16.71 -9.25 -0.36
CA GLU A 224 -17.77 -9.61 -1.30
C GLU A 224 -17.34 -9.55 -2.78
N GLN A 225 -16.20 -8.90 -3.09
CA GLN A 225 -15.75 -8.62 -4.47
C GLN A 225 -14.57 -9.48 -4.90
#